data_AF-A0A8X6HEB7-F1
#
_entry.id   AF-A0A8X6HEB7-F1
#
_cell.length_a   1.000
_cell.length_b   1.000
_cell.length_c   1.000
_cell.angle_alpha   90.00
_cell.angle_beta   90.00
_cell.angle_gamma   90.00
#
_symmetry.space_group_name_H-M   'P 1'
#
loop_
_entity.id
_entity.type
_entity.pdbx_description
1 polymer ?
#
loop_
_entity_poly.entity_id
_entity_poly.type
_entity_poly.pdbx_seq_one_letter_code
_entity_poly.pdbx_strand_id
1 'polypeptide(L)'
;MSIPKLELLAAVIGTRLVQSVKTSLNIHSIQTFYWTDSKVVLCWIKNSGTWKTFVNNRIKEIHSSSSKKDWYCVPSQMNAADIASRGCNAQTLFSLCWWKGPIWLKNRASWPDTKDSDFKDALELLLKRENLQLRRICL
;
A
#
# COMPACT_ATOMS: atom_id res chain seq x y z
N MET A 1 -17.48 6.79 -3.81
CA MET A 1 -16.11 6.43 -3.38
C MET A 1 -15.25 6.35 -4.64
N SER A 2 -13.99 6.84 -4.66
CA SER A 2 -13.09 6.67 -5.81
C SER A 2 -12.18 5.45 -5.61
N ILE A 3 -11.64 4.86 -6.70
CA ILE A 3 -10.72 3.72 -6.63
C ILE A 3 -9.56 3.97 -5.66
N PRO A 4 -8.85 5.12 -5.71
CA PRO A 4 -7.75 5.37 -4.76
C PRO A 4 -8.19 5.42 -3.29
N LYS A 5 -9.43 5.86 -3.02
CA LYS A 5 -9.98 5.84 -1.66
C LYS A 5 -10.29 4.42 -1.19
N LEU A 6 -10.69 3.52 -2.09
CA LEU A 6 -10.87 2.10 -1.77
C LEU A 6 -9.52 1.43 -1.51
N GLU A 7 -8.50 1.71 -2.32
CA GLU A 7 -7.14 1.23 -2.10
C GLU A 7 -6.56 1.73 -0.76
N LEU A 8 -6.82 3.00 -0.40
CA LEU A 8 -6.41 3.54 0.90
C LEU A 8 -7.14 2.84 2.07
N LEU A 9 -8.42 2.48 1.90
CA LEU A 9 -9.14 1.69 2.90
C LEU A 9 -8.58 0.27 3.01
N ALA A 10 -8.16 -0.34 1.90
CA ALA A 10 -7.48 -1.64 1.93
C ALA A 10 -6.17 -1.56 2.74
N ALA A 11 -5.41 -0.48 2.60
CA ALA A 11 -4.21 -0.22 3.42
C ALA A 11 -4.54 -0.10 4.91
N VAL A 12 -5.61 0.61 5.29
CA VAL A 12 -6.10 0.70 6.68
C VAL A 12 -6.50 -0.67 7.23
N ILE A 13 -7.23 -1.47 6.45
CA ILE A 13 -7.63 -2.82 6.86
C ILE A 13 -6.39 -3.70 7.05
N GLY A 14 -5.39 -3.56 6.17
CA GLY A 14 -4.12 -4.25 6.28
C GLY A 14 -3.37 -3.95 7.58
N THR A 15 -3.26 -2.68 7.99
CA THR A 15 -2.59 -2.33 9.26
C THR A 15 -3.35 -2.85 10.48
N ARG A 16 -4.69 -2.76 10.47
CA ARG A 16 -5.52 -3.34 11.53
C ARG A 16 -5.36 -4.85 11.64
N LEU A 17 -5.33 -5.55 10.50
CA LEU A 17 -5.12 -7.00 10.46
C LEU A 17 -3.76 -7.38 11.04
N VAL A 18 -2.69 -6.68 10.64
CA VAL A 18 -1.35 -6.89 11.22
C VAL A 18 -1.36 -6.68 12.73
N GLN A 19 -1.99 -5.61 13.22
CA GLN A 19 -2.06 -5.36 14.66
C GLN A 19 -2.83 -6.46 15.40
N SER A 20 -3.93 -6.93 14.82
CA SER A 20 -4.73 -8.04 15.36
C SER A 20 -3.92 -9.33 15.44
N VAL A 21 -3.21 -9.70 14.37
CA VAL A 21 -2.34 -10.88 14.33
C VAL A 21 -1.20 -10.77 15.34
N LYS A 22 -0.52 -9.61 15.39
CA LYS A 22 0.57 -9.38 16.34
C LYS A 22 0.13 -9.51 17.79
N THR A 23 -1.04 -8.99 18.10
CA THR A 23 -1.63 -9.05 19.44
C THR A 23 -2.04 -10.48 19.79
N SER A 24 -2.73 -11.16 18.87
CA SER A 24 -3.22 -12.53 19.07
C SER A 24 -2.08 -13.54 19.25
N LEU A 25 -0.94 -13.31 18.60
CA LEU A 25 0.24 -14.18 18.67
C LEU A 25 1.33 -13.68 19.65
N ASN A 26 1.11 -12.54 20.32
CA ASN A 26 2.08 -11.90 21.22
C ASN A 26 3.47 -11.66 20.60
N ILE A 27 3.51 -11.13 19.37
CA ILE A 27 4.72 -10.92 18.55
C ILE A 27 4.93 -9.45 18.17
N HIS A 28 4.75 -8.56 19.14
CA HIS A 28 4.75 -7.11 18.91
C HIS A 28 6.05 -6.57 18.27
N SER A 29 7.19 -7.18 18.59
CA SER A 29 8.53 -6.77 18.10
C SER A 29 8.87 -7.27 16.70
N ILE A 30 8.03 -8.10 16.07
CA ILE A 30 8.31 -8.60 14.72
C ILE A 30 8.34 -7.44 13.73
N GLN A 31 9.44 -7.35 12.99
CA GLN A 31 9.59 -6.40 11.91
C GLN A 31 8.51 -6.62 10.85
N THR A 32 7.87 -5.55 10.38
CA THR A 32 6.75 -5.65 9.45
C THR A 32 6.90 -4.66 8.32
N PHE A 33 6.55 -5.11 7.12
CA PHE A 33 6.62 -4.34 5.89
C PHE A 33 5.27 -4.40 5.19
N TYR A 34 4.83 -3.26 4.67
CA TYR A 34 3.55 -3.09 4.02
C TYR A 34 3.79 -2.84 2.54
N TRP A 35 3.08 -3.57 1.69
CA TRP A 35 3.23 -3.50 0.24
C TRP A 35 1.90 -3.10 -0.38
N THR A 36 1.95 -2.16 -1.31
CA THR A 36 0.81 -1.76 -2.15
C THR A 36 1.29 -1.53 -3.57
N ASP A 37 0.49 -1.86 -4.57
CA ASP A 37 0.76 -1.47 -5.95
C ASP A 37 0.13 -0.12 -6.32
N SER A 38 -0.67 0.45 -5.41
CA SER A 38 -1.20 1.80 -5.55
C SER A 38 -0.14 2.84 -5.21
N LYS A 39 0.51 3.36 -6.26
CA LYS A 39 1.44 4.49 -6.19
C LYS A 39 0.84 5.71 -5.47
N VAL A 40 -0.48 5.89 -5.59
CA VAL A 40 -1.21 7.01 -4.99
C VAL A 40 -1.32 6.84 -3.48
N VAL A 41 -1.76 5.66 -3.03
CA VAL A 41 -1.83 5.35 -1.60
C VAL A 41 -0.46 5.48 -0.97
N LEU A 42 0.57 4.96 -1.63
CA LEU A 42 1.94 5.07 -1.16
C LEU A 42 2.40 6.54 -1.07
N CYS A 43 2.07 7.36 -2.08
CA CYS A 43 2.37 8.79 -2.07
C CYS A 43 1.71 9.52 -0.89
N TRP A 44 0.42 9.26 -0.65
CA TRP A 44 -0.33 9.79 0.49
C TRP A 44 0.27 9.40 1.84
N ILE A 45 0.72 8.15 1.99
CA ILE A 45 1.32 7.65 3.23
C ILE A 45 2.70 8.25 3.47
N LYS A 46 3.55 8.32 2.45
CA LYS A 46 4.95 8.75 2.60
C LYS A 46 5.11 10.26 2.71
N ASN A 47 4.37 11.03 1.90
CA ASN A 47 4.55 12.47 1.82
C ASN A 47 3.78 13.21 2.90
N SER A 48 4.30 14.38 3.27
CA SER A 48 3.57 15.35 4.08
C SER A 48 2.80 16.27 3.14
N GLY A 49 1.49 16.40 3.34
CA GLY A 49 0.65 17.22 2.48
C GLY A 49 -0.73 17.46 3.08
N THR A 50 -1.40 18.50 2.62
CA THR A 50 -2.77 18.83 3.04
C THR A 50 -3.75 18.08 2.14
N TRP A 51 -4.16 16.88 2.56
CA TRP A 51 -5.15 16.09 1.83
C TRP A 51 -6.59 16.44 2.24
N LYS A 52 -7.57 15.98 1.46
CA LYS A 52 -8.99 16.05 1.88
C LYS A 52 -9.18 15.27 3.19
N THR A 53 -10.12 15.71 4.03
CA THR A 53 -10.39 15.16 5.38
C THR A 53 -10.46 13.63 5.41
N PHE A 54 -11.15 13.01 4.43
CA PHE A 54 -11.23 11.55 4.33
C PHE A 54 -9.84 10.88 4.23
N VAL A 55 -8.97 11.41 3.37
CA VAL A 55 -7.63 10.87 3.14
C VAL A 55 -6.75 11.13 4.37
N ASN A 56 -6.78 12.35 4.91
CA ASN A 56 -6.04 12.71 6.12
C ASN A 56 -6.35 11.82 7.31
N ASN A 57 -7.64 11.55 7.58
CA ASN A 57 -8.03 10.73 8.73
C ASN A 57 -7.52 9.28 8.61
N ARG A 58 -7.39 8.75 7.38
CA ARG A 58 -6.97 7.37 7.12
C ARG A 58 -5.45 7.25 7.17
N ILE A 59 -4.74 8.26 6.66
CA ILE A 59 -3.29 8.35 6.82
C ILE A 59 -2.91 8.44 8.31
N LYS A 60 -3.61 9.27 9.09
CA LYS A 60 -3.37 9.37 10.54
C LYS A 60 -3.51 8.02 11.24
N GLU A 61 -4.51 7.25 10.88
CA GLU A 61 -4.72 5.90 11.41
C GLU A 61 -3.63 4.91 10.98
N ILE A 62 -3.19 4.97 9.71
CA ILE A 62 -2.06 4.16 9.24
C ILE A 62 -0.79 4.52 10.01
N HIS A 63 -0.52 5.81 10.23
CA HIS A 63 0.67 6.28 10.96
C HIS A 63 0.62 5.99 12.46
N SER A 64 -0.56 5.73 13.06
CA SER A 64 -0.64 5.32 14.47
C SER A 64 -0.20 3.87 14.70
N SER A 65 -0.04 3.07 13.64
CA SER A 65 0.25 1.63 13.71
C SER A 65 1.41 1.18 12.79
N SER A 66 1.97 2.08 11.98
CA SER A 66 3.08 1.79 11.06
C SER A 66 3.94 3.02 10.80
N SER A 67 5.22 2.82 10.46
CA SER A 67 6.10 3.91 10.06
C SER A 67 6.08 4.10 8.54
N LYS A 68 6.21 5.35 8.07
CA LYS A 68 6.32 5.68 6.63
C LYS A 68 7.40 4.87 5.88
N LYS A 69 8.51 4.55 6.57
CA LYS A 69 9.64 3.79 6.03
C LYS A 69 9.34 2.32 5.80
N ASP A 70 8.28 1.80 6.42
CA ASP A 70 7.89 0.39 6.33
C ASP A 70 6.96 0.11 5.14
N TRP A 71 6.60 1.15 4.37
CA TRP A 71 5.71 1.06 3.21
C TRP A 71 6.50 1.04 1.90
N TYR A 72 6.17 0.08 1.03
CA TYR A 72 6.85 -0.16 -0.23
C TYR A 72 5.85 -0.31 -1.37
N CYS A 73 6.31 -0.04 -2.59
CA CYS A 73 5.54 -0.31 -3.79
C CYS A 73 5.88 -1.71 -4.29
N VAL A 74 4.87 -2.50 -4.65
CA VAL A 74 5.07 -3.71 -5.45
C VAL A 74 4.56 -3.43 -6.88
N PRO A 75 5.29 -3.80 -7.94
CA PRO A 75 4.73 -3.75 -9.29
C PRO A 75 3.46 -4.59 -9.38
N SER A 76 2.41 -4.11 -10.06
CA SER A 76 1.12 -4.81 -10.11
C SER A 76 1.23 -6.26 -10.62
N GLN A 77 2.16 -6.54 -11.55
CA GLN A 77 2.42 -7.88 -12.07
C GLN A 77 3.03 -8.83 -11.02
N MET A 78 3.64 -8.27 -9.97
CA MET A 78 4.28 -9.00 -8.87
C MET A 78 3.44 -9.00 -7.59
N ASN A 79 2.27 -8.33 -7.60
CA ASN A 79 1.38 -8.23 -6.46
C ASN A 79 0.54 -9.51 -6.30
N ALA A 80 0.95 -10.38 -5.38
CA ALA A 80 0.21 -11.62 -5.13
C ALA A 80 -1.21 -11.36 -4.57
N ALA A 81 -1.45 -10.23 -3.91
CA ALA A 81 -2.77 -9.86 -3.37
C ALA A 81 -3.84 -9.66 -4.44
N ASP A 82 -3.43 -9.26 -5.64
CA ASP A 82 -4.35 -9.07 -6.77
C ASP A 82 -5.01 -10.37 -7.23
N ILE A 83 -4.29 -11.50 -7.12
CA ILE A 83 -4.82 -12.82 -7.47
C ILE A 83 -6.01 -13.18 -6.57
N ALA A 84 -5.86 -12.95 -5.27
CA ALA A 84 -6.91 -13.25 -4.30
C ALA A 84 -8.06 -12.23 -4.37
N SER A 85 -7.76 -10.95 -4.55
CA SER A 85 -8.77 -9.88 -4.53
C SER A 85 -9.65 -9.82 -5.80
N ARG A 86 -9.12 -10.23 -6.95
CA ARG A 86 -9.88 -10.31 -8.23
C ARG A 86 -10.76 -11.55 -8.33
N GLY A 87 -10.56 -12.52 -7.44
CA GLY A 87 -11.18 -13.83 -7.50
C GLY A 87 -10.44 -14.75 -8.48
N CYS A 88 -10.09 -15.94 -8.01
CA CYS A 88 -9.57 -17.02 -8.85
C CYS A 88 -10.12 -18.36 -8.33
N ASN A 89 -10.05 -19.41 -9.15
CA ASN A 89 -10.45 -20.74 -8.70
C ASN A 89 -9.40 -21.32 -7.72
N ALA A 90 -9.82 -22.27 -6.89
CA ALA A 90 -8.97 -22.87 -5.86
C ALA A 90 -7.69 -23.51 -6.42
N GLN A 91 -7.78 -24.13 -7.61
CA GLN A 91 -6.63 -24.77 -8.26
C GLN A 91 -5.57 -23.75 -8.66
N THR A 92 -6.00 -22.62 -9.22
CA THR A 92 -5.14 -21.48 -9.55
C THR A 92 -4.54 -20.86 -8.30
N LEU A 93 -5.31 -20.68 -7.22
CA LEU A 93 -4.76 -20.16 -5.97
C LEU A 93 -3.68 -21.08 -5.38
N PHE A 94 -3.89 -22.40 -5.47
CA PHE A 94 -2.96 -23.41 -4.95
C PHE A 94 -1.69 -23.53 -5.78
N SER A 95 -1.78 -23.39 -7.10
CA SER A 95 -0.62 -23.47 -8.01
C SER A 95 0.24 -22.20 -8.01
N LEU A 96 -0.29 -21.08 -7.52
CA LEU A 96 0.41 -19.80 -7.48
C LEU A 96 1.22 -19.60 -6.19
N CYS A 97 1.98 -18.50 -6.15
CA CYS A 97 2.85 -18.16 -5.02
C CYS A 97 2.10 -17.65 -3.77
N TRP A 98 0.76 -17.70 -3.75
CA TRP A 98 -0.06 -17.14 -2.66
C TRP A 98 0.35 -17.69 -1.28
N TRP A 99 0.40 -19.01 -1.14
CA TRP A 99 0.69 -19.68 0.13
C TRP A 99 2.15 -19.60 0.55
N LYS A 100 3.07 -19.55 -0.42
CA LYS A 100 4.53 -19.54 -0.17
C LYS A 100 5.12 -18.13 -0.11
N GLY A 101 4.34 -17.13 -0.49
CA GLY A 101 4.81 -15.80 -0.84
C GLY A 101 5.62 -15.79 -2.15
N PRO A 102 5.74 -14.63 -2.80
CA PRO A 102 6.58 -14.49 -3.98
C PRO A 102 8.07 -14.56 -3.61
N ILE A 103 8.88 -15.12 -4.51
CA ILE A 103 10.32 -15.40 -4.27
C ILE A 103 11.08 -14.12 -3.89
N TRP A 104 10.77 -13.00 -4.57
CA TRP A 104 11.42 -11.71 -4.33
C TRP A 104 11.27 -11.22 -2.89
N LEU A 105 10.19 -11.58 -2.19
CA LEU A 105 9.93 -11.09 -0.83
C LEU A 105 10.88 -11.72 0.21
N LYS A 106 11.43 -12.91 -0.10
CA LYS A 106 12.27 -13.69 0.84
C LYS A 106 13.64 -13.06 1.08
N ASN A 107 14.16 -12.28 0.14
CA ASN A 107 15.47 -11.64 0.25
C ASN A 107 15.33 -10.14 -0.01
N ARG A 108 15.74 -9.32 0.96
CA ARG A 108 15.72 -7.85 0.84
C ARG A 108 16.46 -7.33 -0.39
N ALA A 109 17.55 -8.00 -0.80
CA ALA A 109 18.31 -7.61 -1.99
C ALA A 109 17.52 -7.83 -3.31
N SER A 110 16.45 -8.62 -3.28
CA SER A 110 15.59 -8.92 -4.43
C SER A 110 14.31 -8.09 -4.43
N TRP A 111 14.13 -7.18 -3.47
CA TRP A 111 12.94 -6.35 -3.40
C TRP A 111 12.87 -5.41 -4.61
N PRO A 112 11.67 -5.19 -5.16
CA PRO A 112 11.52 -4.28 -6.29
C PRO A 112 11.90 -2.87 -5.86
N ASP A 113 12.87 -2.30 -6.56
CA ASP A 113 13.27 -0.92 -6.36
C ASP A 113 12.18 -0.01 -6.94
N THR A 114 11.69 0.94 -6.15
CA THR A 114 10.73 1.92 -6.66
C THR A 114 11.36 3.30 -6.68
N LYS A 115 11.51 3.84 -7.88
CA LYS A 115 12.04 5.19 -8.08
C LYS A 115 11.00 6.22 -7.67
N ASP A 116 11.42 7.25 -6.96
CA ASP A 116 10.52 8.32 -6.50
C ASP A 116 9.82 9.07 -7.64
N SER A 117 10.42 9.07 -8.84
CA SER A 117 9.87 9.67 -10.07
C SER A 117 8.50 9.11 -10.43
N ASP A 118 8.29 7.82 -10.19
CA ASP A 118 7.07 7.10 -10.58
C ASP A 118 5.82 7.57 -9.82
N PHE A 119 6.01 8.19 -8.66
CA PHE A 119 4.92 8.62 -7.78
C PHE A 119 4.36 9.99 -8.15
N LYS A 120 5.19 10.88 -8.72
CA LYS A 120 4.77 12.24 -9.10
C LYS A 120 3.75 12.20 -10.24
N ASP A 121 4.00 11.39 -11.26
CA ASP A 121 3.12 11.28 -12.43
C ASP A 121 1.75 10.70 -12.06
N ALA A 122 1.72 9.67 -11.21
CA ALA A 122 0.48 9.06 -10.73
C ALA A 122 -0.36 10.03 -9.88
N LEU A 123 0.31 10.83 -9.03
CA LEU A 123 -0.35 11.84 -8.22
C LEU A 123 -0.91 12.98 -9.09
N GLU A 124 -0.13 13.48 -10.05
CA GLU A 124 -0.60 14.52 -10.98
C GLU A 124 -1.84 14.11 -11.75
N LEU A 125 -1.86 12.88 -12.28
CA LEU A 125 -3.00 12.34 -13.02
C LEU A 125 -4.25 12.25 -12.15
N LEU A 126 -4.11 11.90 -10.87
CA LEU A 126 -5.24 11.89 -9.95
C LEU A 126 -5.72 13.27 -9.53
N LEU A 127 -4.81 14.22 -9.29
CA LEU A 127 -5.18 15.60 -9.00
C LEU A 127 -5.96 16.20 -10.16
N LYS A 128 -5.50 15.93 -11.40
CA LYS A 128 -6.21 16.29 -12.64
C LYS A 128 -7.59 15.63 -12.72
N ARG A 129 -7.70 14.31 -12.43
CA ARG A 129 -8.98 13.57 -12.46
C ARG A 129 -9.98 13.98 -11.38
N GLU A 130 -9.53 14.39 -10.19
CA GLU A 130 -10.40 14.84 -9.10
C GLU A 130 -10.73 16.34 -9.15
N ASN A 131 -10.37 17.06 -10.23
CA ASN A 131 -10.48 18.52 -10.33
C ASN A 131 -9.82 19.25 -9.14
N LEU A 132 -8.77 18.65 -8.57
CA LEU A 132 -7.98 19.25 -7.51
C LEU A 132 -6.86 20.05 -8.18
N GLN A 133 -6.96 21.38 -8.13
CA GLN A 133 -5.87 22.21 -8.66
C GLN A 133 -4.56 21.86 -7.96
N LEU A 134 -3.48 21.77 -8.75
CA LEU A 134 -2.07 21.60 -8.36
C LEU A 134 -1.52 22.76 -7.51
N ARG A 135 -2.36 23.51 -6.79
CA ARG A 135 -1.91 24.63 -5.98
C ARG A 135 -1.37 24.10 -4.66
N ARG A 136 -0.04 23.93 -4.65
CA ARG A 136 0.88 23.76 -3.51
C ARG A 136 1.03 22.36 -2.93
N ILE A 137 1.77 21.49 -3.63
CA ILE A 137 2.53 20.42 -2.97
C ILE A 137 3.90 20.33 -3.66
N CYS A 138 4.97 20.35 -2.86
CA CYS A 138 6.41 20.40 -3.17
C CYS A 138 7.05 21.81 -3.22
N LEU A 139 7.41 22.32 -2.03
CA LEU A 139 8.76 22.82 -1.76
C LEU A 139 9.33 22.02 -0.59
#